data_AF-A0A952CG08-F1
#
_entry.id   AF-A0A952CG08-F1
#
_cell.length_a   1.000
_cell.length_b   1.000
_cell.length_c   1.000
_cell.angle_alpha   90.00
_cell.angle_beta   90.00
_cell.angle_gamma   90.00
#
_symmetry.space_group_name_H-M   'P 1'
#
loop_
_entity.id
_entity.type
_entity.pdbx_description
1 polymer ?
#
loop_
_entity_poly.entity_id
_entity_poly.type
_entity_poly.pdbx_seq_one_letter_code
_entity_poly.pdbx_strand_id
1 'polypeptide(L)'
;MNREELEKWKVTRQKGMLRYVLVSGVLSYGFPMFVGMTFILPFIRHQNIPSIGLSAIIWTISGALFGWAIWLLQEHQYRKAGGSDV
;
A
#
# COMPACT_ATOMS: atom_id res chain seq x y z
N MET A 1 19.38 3.12 -1.71
CA MET A 1 19.04 1.73 -1.38
C MET A 1 20.33 1.00 -1.03
N ASN A 2 20.44 0.50 0.19
CA ASN A 2 21.63 -0.23 0.65
C ASN A 2 21.68 -1.66 0.07
N ARG A 3 22.82 -2.36 0.13
CA ARG A 3 22.94 -3.75 -0.38
C ARG A 3 21.92 -4.71 0.25
N GLU A 4 21.68 -4.60 1.54
CA GLU A 4 20.64 -5.39 2.22
C GLU A 4 19.23 -5.07 1.72
N GLU A 5 18.94 -3.82 1.38
CA GLU A 5 17.64 -3.41 0.84
C GLU A 5 17.45 -3.91 -0.59
N LEU A 6 18.52 -3.96 -1.39
CA LEU A 6 18.53 -4.55 -2.73
C LEU A 6 18.21 -6.05 -2.71
N GLU A 7 18.86 -6.81 -1.81
CA GLU A 7 18.58 -8.23 -1.60
C GLU A 7 17.13 -8.46 -1.14
N LYS A 8 16.67 -7.70 -0.14
CA LYS A 8 15.28 -7.77 0.35
C LYS A 8 14.28 -7.41 -0.75
N TRP A 9 14.59 -6.43 -1.59
CA TRP A 9 13.75 -6.06 -2.73
C TRP A 9 13.75 -7.12 -3.82
N LYS A 10 14.89 -7.75 -4.15
CA LYS A 10 14.95 -8.90 -5.08
C LYS A 10 13.99 -10.02 -4.63
N VAL A 11 14.04 -10.39 -3.35
CA VAL A 11 13.16 -11.43 -2.78
C VAL A 11 11.68 -10.98 -2.80
N THR A 12 11.42 -9.71 -2.49
CA THR A 12 10.06 -9.14 -2.52
C THR A 12 9.52 -9.07 -3.95
N ARG A 13 10.37 -8.76 -4.92
CA ARG A 13 10.07 -8.72 -6.36
C ARG A 13 9.67 -10.09 -6.88
N GLN A 14 10.39 -11.13 -6.48
CA GLN A 14 10.07 -12.53 -6.83
C GLN A 14 8.72 -13.00 -6.29
N LYS A 15 8.26 -12.49 -5.14
CA LYS A 15 6.94 -12.82 -4.58
C LYS A 15 5.76 -12.22 -5.36
N GLY A 16 6.03 -11.30 -6.29
CA GLY A 16 5.04 -10.72 -7.20
C GLY A 16 4.44 -9.41 -6.71
N MET A 17 4.33 -8.45 -7.63
CA MET A 17 3.81 -7.10 -7.41
C MET A 17 2.41 -7.11 -6.78
N LEU A 18 1.51 -7.95 -7.30
CA LEU A 18 0.11 -7.99 -6.88
C LEU A 18 -0.03 -8.33 -5.39
N ARG A 19 0.81 -9.25 -4.89
CA ARG A 19 0.83 -9.67 -3.49
C ARG A 19 1.41 -8.57 -2.58
N TYR A 20 2.42 -7.85 -3.05
CA TYR A 20 2.98 -6.71 -2.32
C TYR A 20 1.97 -5.56 -2.21
N VAL A 21 1.30 -5.22 -3.30
CA VAL A 21 0.27 -4.15 -3.31
C VAL A 21 -0.89 -4.51 -2.38
N LEU A 22 -1.35 -5.76 -2.40
CA LEU A 22 -2.40 -6.24 -1.49
C LEU A 22 -1.97 -6.24 -0.02
N VAL A 23 -0.77 -6.74 0.30
CA VAL A 23 -0.31 -6.88 1.69
C VAL A 23 0.17 -5.55 2.26
N SER A 24 1.08 -4.85 1.58
CA SER A 24 1.67 -3.60 2.07
C SER A 24 0.77 -2.38 1.83
N GLY A 25 -0.04 -2.37 0.77
CA GLY A 25 -0.92 -1.24 0.44
C GLY A 25 -2.30 -1.39 1.06
N VAL A 26 -3.03 -2.43 0.68
CA VAL A 26 -4.44 -2.60 1.10
C VAL A 26 -4.55 -3.05 2.55
N LEU A 27 -3.79 -4.07 2.96
CA LEU A 27 -3.86 -4.63 4.32
C LEU A 27 -3.18 -3.73 5.37
N SER A 28 -2.01 -3.16 5.09
CA SER A 28 -1.30 -2.32 6.08
C SER A 28 -1.77 -0.87 6.12
N TYR A 29 -2.34 -0.33 5.04
CA TYR A 29 -2.77 1.08 4.97
C TYR A 29 -4.28 1.23 4.77
N GLY A 30 -4.85 0.51 3.81
CA GLY A 30 -6.29 0.58 3.51
C GLY A 30 -7.17 0.11 4.68
N PHE A 31 -6.81 -0.99 5.34
CA PHE A 31 -7.57 -1.55 6.45
C PHE A 31 -7.61 -0.64 7.70
N PRO A 32 -6.48 -0.18 8.28
CA PRO A 32 -6.53 0.70 9.45
C PRO A 32 -7.19 2.06 9.15
N MET A 33 -7.02 2.63 7.94
CA MET A 33 -7.72 3.86 7.57
C MET A 33 -9.22 3.66 7.32
N PHE A 34 -9.62 2.53 6.75
CA PHE A 34 -11.03 2.16 6.63
C PHE A 34 -11.66 2.05 8.03
N VAL A 35 -11.02 1.36 8.96
CA VAL A 35 -11.49 1.22 10.35
C VAL A 35 -11.54 2.60 11.03
N GLY A 36 -10.50 3.41 10.89
CA GLY A 36 -10.44 4.75 11.46
C GLY A 36 -11.53 5.70 10.93
N MET A 37 -11.67 5.82 9.61
CA MET A 37 -12.65 6.75 9.03
C MET A 37 -14.09 6.25 9.13
N THR A 38 -14.32 4.93 9.08
CA THR A 38 -15.67 4.35 9.11
C THR A 38 -16.21 4.22 10.53
N PHE A 39 -15.36 3.92 11.52
CA PHE A 39 -15.80 3.72 12.90
C PHE A 39 -15.41 4.88 13.83
N ILE A 40 -14.23 5.48 13.70
CA ILE A 40 -13.76 6.52 14.63
C ILE A 40 -14.33 7.90 14.24
N LEU A 41 -14.34 8.26 12.95
CA LEU A 41 -14.79 9.59 12.50
C LEU A 41 -16.30 9.87 12.76
N PRO A 42 -17.24 8.97 12.40
CA PRO A 42 -18.66 9.21 12.69
C PRO A 42 -18.98 9.12 14.19
N PHE A 43 -18.22 8.31 14.95
CA PHE A 43 -18.32 8.27 16.41
C PHE A 43 -17.92 9.61 17.05
N ILE A 44 -16.90 10.30 16.52
CA ILE A 44 -16.46 11.61 17.03
C ILE A 44 -17.36 12.75 16.54
N ARG A 45 -17.89 12.69 15.31
CA ARG A 45 -18.61 13.83 14.69
C ARG A 45 -20.14 13.77 14.83
N HIS A 46 -20.72 12.74 15.45
CA HIS A 46 -22.18 12.54 15.53
C HIS A 46 -22.90 12.70 14.18
N GLN A 47 -22.23 12.34 13.08
CA GLN A 47 -22.80 12.40 11.73
C GLN A 47 -23.27 11.03 11.27
N ASN A 48 -24.26 11.03 10.36
CA ASN A 48 -24.71 9.81 9.69
C ASN A 48 -23.52 9.06 9.11
N ILE A 49 -23.44 7.77 9.42
CA ILE A 49 -22.38 6.88 8.96
C ILE A 49 -22.38 6.95 7.43
N PRO A 50 -21.30 7.42 6.78
CA PRO A 50 -21.23 7.39 5.32
C PRO A 50 -21.34 5.95 4.85
N SER A 51 -21.95 5.75 3.68
CA SER A 51 -22.26 4.41 3.17
C SER A 51 -21.02 3.54 3.15
N ILE A 52 -20.99 2.52 4.00
CA ILE A 52 -19.80 1.67 4.28
C ILE A 52 -19.23 1.09 2.98
N GLY A 53 -20.09 0.78 2.00
CA GLY A 53 -19.69 0.29 0.69
C GLY A 53 -18.86 1.31 -0.11
N LEU A 54 -19.23 2.60 -0.10
CA LEU A 54 -18.49 3.66 -0.78
C LEU A 54 -17.13 3.89 -0.13
N SER A 55 -17.09 3.92 1.20
CA SER A 55 -15.84 4.03 1.95
C SER A 55 -14.93 2.84 1.69
N ALA A 56 -15.46 1.61 1.68
CA ALA A 56 -14.68 0.41 1.40
C ALA A 56 -14.07 0.43 -0.01
N ILE A 57 -14.84 0.86 -1.02
CA ILE A 57 -14.36 0.96 -2.40
C ILE A 57 -13.25 2.00 -2.52
N ILE A 58 -13.46 3.21 -1.99
CA ILE A 58 -12.45 4.29 -2.04
C ILE A 58 -11.18 3.86 -1.33
N TRP A 59 -11.28 3.29 -0.12
CA TRP A 59 -10.12 2.85 0.65
C TRP A 59 -9.37 1.67 0.00
N THR A 60 -10.09 0.73 -0.59
CA THR A 60 -9.48 -0.38 -1.33
C THR A 60 -8.72 0.14 -2.55
N ILE A 61 -9.33 1.06 -3.31
CA ILE A 61 -8.70 1.69 -4.48
C ILE A 61 -7.49 2.51 -4.06
N SER A 62 -7.61 3.34 -3.01
CA SER A 62 -6.50 4.15 -2.49
C SER A 62 -5.35 3.29 -1.96
N GLY A 63 -5.64 2.23 -1.21
CA GLY A 63 -4.63 1.29 -0.71
C GLY A 63 -3.91 0.55 -1.84
N ALA A 64 -4.65 0.15 -2.89
CA ALA A 64 -4.08 -0.46 -4.08
C ALA A 64 -3.21 0.52 -4.88
N LEU A 65 -3.68 1.75 -5.11
CA LEU A 65 -2.91 2.81 -5.77
C LEU A 65 -1.64 3.16 -4.99
N PHE A 66 -1.73 3.24 -3.66
CA PHE A 66 -0.61 3.55 -2.81
C PHE A 66 0.44 2.43 -2.83
N GLY A 67 0.02 1.18 -2.66
CA GLY A 67 0.90 0.02 -2.80
C GLY A 67 1.57 -0.05 -4.16
N TRP A 68 0.84 0.28 -5.24
CA TRP A 68 1.36 0.35 -6.60
C TRP A 68 2.40 1.46 -6.77
N ALA A 69 2.11 2.66 -6.24
CA ALA A 69 3.03 3.79 -6.28
C ALA A 69 4.33 3.49 -5.54
N ILE A 70 4.25 2.89 -4.34
CA ILE A 70 5.42 2.45 -3.57
C ILE A 70 6.22 1.41 -4.36
N TRP A 71 5.55 0.46 -5.01
CA TRP A 71 6.23 -0.52 -5.85
C TRP A 71 7.00 0.13 -7.00
N LEU A 72 6.36 1.07 -7.72
CA LEU A 72 7.02 1.81 -8.80
C LEU A 72 8.21 2.63 -8.29
N LEU A 73 8.09 3.27 -7.13
CA LEU A 73 9.17 4.04 -6.52
C LEU A 73 10.36 3.15 -6.17
N GLN A 74 10.10 2.00 -5.55
CA GLN A 74 11.13 1.01 -5.20
C GLN A 74 11.79 0.41 -6.44
N GLU A 75 11.01 0.06 -7.46
CA GLU A 75 11.53 -0.44 -8.74
C GLU A 75 12.39 0.62 -9.46
N HIS A 76 11.96 1.88 -9.41
CA HIS A 76 12.70 3.00 -9.97
C HIS A 76 14.02 3.24 -9.21
N GLN A 77 13.99 3.18 -7.88
CA GLN A 77 15.19 3.26 -7.06
C GLN A 77 16.14 2.08 -7.27
N TYR A 78 15.60 0.87 -7.46
CA TYR A 78 16.37 -0.33 -7.76
C TYR A 78 17.12 -0.20 -9.09
N ARG A 79 16.43 0.26 -10.16
CA ARG A 79 17.07 0.55 -11.45
C ARG A 79 18.13 1.65 -11.33
N LYS A 80 17.83 2.72 -10.59
CA LYS A 80 18.75 3.84 -10.38
C LYS A 80 19.99 3.46 -9.57
N ALA A 81 19.87 2.48 -8.67
CA ALA A 81 20.96 1.97 -7.84
C ALA A 81 21.90 0.98 -8.58
N GLY A 82 21.68 0.71 -9.88
CA GLY A 82 22.57 -0.17 -10.65
C GLY A 82 22.34 -1.67 -10.42
N GLY A 83 21.20 -2.07 -9.84
CA GLY A 83 20.86 -3.47 -9.59
C GLY A 83 20.62 -4.35 -10.84
N SER A 84 20.96 -3.83 -12.03
CA SER A 84 20.94 -4.53 -13.31
C SER A 84 22.32 -5.10 -13.71
N ASP A 85 23.42 -4.67 -13.05
CA ASP A 85 24.80 -4.97 -13.48
C ASP A 85 25.65 -5.75 -12.44
N VAL A 86 25.01 -6.52 -11.53
CA VAL A 86 25.69 -7.53 -10.68
C VAL A 86 24.90 -8.83 -10.63
#